data_AF-A0A2N1NYS8-F1
#
_entry.id   AF-A0A2N1NYS8-F1
#
_cell.length_a   1.000
_cell.length_b   1.000
_cell.length_c   1.000
_cell.angle_alpha   90.00
_cell.angle_beta   90.00
_cell.angle_gamma   90.00
#
_symmetry.space_group_name_H-M   'P 1'
#
loop_
_entity.id
_entity.type
_entity.pdbx_description
1 polymer ?
#
loop_
_entity_poly.entity_id
_entity_poly.type
_entity_poly.pdbx_seq_one_letter_code
_entity_poly.pdbx_strand_id
1 'polypeptide(L)'
;MLESVDNVSPKVIFTDGDPAVIAAIRVIYPQTQHLLCIYHIVENVKKKAKSKLHGDSVKKFVEDFYHMRNSYSQEEFELRYQNML
;
A
#
# COMPACT_ATOMS: atom_id res chain seq x y z
N MET A 1 21.03 10.69 -6.67
CA MET A 1 20.71 9.56 -7.57
C MET A 1 20.23 8.40 -6.69
N LEU A 2 19.33 7.53 -7.16
CA LEU A 2 18.91 6.36 -6.35
C LEU A 2 20.05 5.35 -6.41
N GLU A 3 20.73 5.09 -5.30
CA GLU A 3 21.93 4.24 -5.26
C GLU A 3 21.70 3.07 -4.31
N SER A 4 22.20 1.89 -4.69
CA SER A 4 22.16 0.72 -3.85
C SER A 4 23.50 0.54 -3.14
N VAL A 5 23.45 -0.03 -1.94
CA VAL A 5 24.65 -0.42 -1.22
C VAL A 5 25.26 -1.62 -1.95
N ASP A 6 26.58 -1.61 -2.14
CA ASP A 6 27.37 -2.69 -2.76
C ASP A 6 27.01 -3.01 -4.23
N ASN A 7 26.41 -2.08 -4.98
CA ASN A 7 25.93 -2.28 -6.37
C ASN A 7 24.92 -3.44 -6.53
N VAL A 8 24.30 -3.89 -5.44
CA VAL A 8 23.28 -4.93 -5.49
C VAL A 8 21.93 -4.29 -5.77
N SER A 9 21.32 -4.61 -6.92
CA SER A 9 19.97 -4.11 -7.21
C SER A 9 18.93 -4.77 -6.30
N PRO A 10 18.07 -4.00 -5.61
CA PRO A 10 17.03 -4.56 -4.77
C PRO A 10 16.01 -5.32 -5.62
N LYS A 11 15.52 -6.47 -5.15
CA LYS A 11 14.46 -7.21 -5.85
C LYS A 11 13.11 -6.49 -5.78
N VAL A 12 12.83 -5.88 -4.63
CA VAL A 12 11.57 -5.19 -4.34
C VAL A 12 11.85 -3.88 -3.62
N ILE A 13 11.16 -2.80 -4.00
CA ILE A 13 11.16 -1.51 -3.30
C ILE A 13 9.73 -1.15 -2.90
N PHE A 14 9.54 -0.75 -1.65
CA PHE A 14 8.28 -0.22 -1.13
C PHE A 14 8.35 1.31 -1.02
N THR A 15 7.40 2.04 -1.60
CA THR A 15 7.35 3.52 -1.48
C THR A 15 5.94 4.01 -1.14
N ASP A 16 5.81 5.28 -0.77
CA ASP A 16 4.52 5.95 -0.58
C ASP A 16 3.70 6.14 -1.86
N GLY A 17 4.29 5.86 -3.03
CA GLY A 17 3.66 5.98 -4.34
C GLY A 17 3.95 7.28 -5.07
N ASP A 18 4.94 8.06 -4.64
CA ASP A 18 5.34 9.29 -5.35
C ASP A 18 5.69 9.02 -6.84
N PRO A 19 5.06 9.74 -7.80
CA PRO A 19 5.29 9.51 -9.23
C PRO A 19 6.74 9.71 -9.67
N ALA A 20 7.48 10.66 -9.08
CA ALA A 20 8.87 10.91 -9.43
C ALA A 20 9.77 9.78 -8.92
N VAL A 21 9.51 9.26 -7.71
CA VAL A 21 10.21 8.07 -7.18
C VAL A 21 9.91 6.84 -8.04
N ILE A 22 8.66 6.62 -8.45
CA ILE A 22 8.28 5.52 -9.35
C ILE A 22 9.02 5.63 -10.68
N ALA A 23 9.09 6.83 -11.26
CA ALA A 23 9.82 7.07 -12.50
C ALA A 23 11.32 6.81 -12.34
N ALA A 24 11.93 7.26 -11.23
CA ALA A 24 13.34 7.03 -10.94
C ALA A 24 13.66 5.54 -10.78
N ILE A 25 12.82 4.78 -10.07
CA ILE A 25 12.99 3.31 -9.92
C ILE A 25 12.94 2.62 -11.28
N ARG A 26 12.00 2.99 -12.15
CA ARG A 26 11.89 2.39 -13.50
C ARG A 26 13.12 2.63 -14.37
N VAL A 27 13.76 3.79 -14.23
CA VAL A 27 14.96 4.15 -14.99
C VAL A 27 16.21 3.49 -14.41
N ILE A 28 16.38 3.51 -13.09
CA ILE A 28 17.62 3.09 -12.42
C ILE A 28 17.62 1.58 -12.16
N TYR A 29 16.47 1.01 -11.79
CA TYR A 29 16.31 -0.40 -11.47
C TYR A 29 15.14 -1.04 -12.24
N PRO A 30 15.26 -1.23 -13.56
CA PRO A 30 14.16 -1.72 -14.40
C PRO A 30 13.68 -3.13 -14.06
N GLN A 31 14.49 -3.94 -13.36
CA GLN A 31 14.15 -5.29 -12.92
C GLN A 31 13.60 -5.33 -11.49
N THR A 32 13.57 -4.20 -10.78
CA THR A 32 13.02 -4.13 -9.43
C THR A 32 11.51 -4.05 -9.49
N GLN A 33 10.84 -4.90 -8.70
CA GLN A 33 9.42 -4.79 -8.49
C GLN A 33 9.12 -3.63 -7.52
N HIS A 34 8.35 -2.65 -7.98
CA HIS A 34 7.85 -1.57 -7.12
C HIS A 34 6.52 -1.99 -6.49
N LEU A 35 6.40 -1.80 -5.18
CA LEU A 35 5.17 -2.01 -4.42
C LEU A 35 4.85 -0.77 -3.57
N LEU A 36 3.58 -0.58 -3.26
CA LEU A 36 3.18 0.46 -2.32
C LEU A 36 3.44 0.01 -0.88
N CYS A 37 3.95 0.93 -0.08
CA CYS A 37 4.22 0.71 1.33
C CYS A 37 2.91 0.59 2.10
N ILE A 38 2.74 -0.53 2.80
CA ILE A 38 1.52 -0.82 3.53
C ILE A 38 1.23 0.18 4.66
N TYR A 39 2.28 0.74 5.26
CA TYR A 39 2.15 1.78 6.29
C TYR A 39 1.46 3.03 5.73
N HIS A 40 1.98 3.56 4.62
CA HIS A 40 1.43 4.75 3.96
C HIS A 40 0.01 4.52 3.43
N ILE A 41 -0.30 3.31 2.92
CA ILE A 41 -1.67 2.95 2.56
C ILE A 41 -2.60 3.05 3.78
N VAL A 42 -2.22 2.46 4.92
CA VAL A 42 -3.01 2.48 6.15
C VAL A 42 -3.22 3.91 6.66
N GLU A 43 -2.18 4.75 6.61
CA GLU A 43 -2.30 6.16 6.99
C GLU A 43 -3.30 6.91 6.09
N ASN A 44 -3.20 6.70 4.78
CA ASN A 44 -4.13 7.29 3.80
C ASN A 44 -5.57 6.83 4.04
N VAL A 45 -5.78 5.54 4.29
CA VAL A 45 -7.09 4.97 4.63
C VAL A 45 -7.66 5.62 5.89
N LYS A 46 -6.88 5.68 6.98
CA LYS A 46 -7.31 6.31 8.24
C LYS A 46 -7.66 7.78 8.05
N LYS A 47 -6.83 8.52 7.32
CA LYS A 47 -7.06 9.95 7.04
C LYS A 47 -8.33 10.16 6.23
N LYS A 48 -8.55 9.36 5.18
CA LYS A 48 -9.73 9.48 4.31
C LYS A 48 -11.00 9.01 5.01
N ALA A 49 -10.95 7.93 5.80
CA ALA A 49 -12.07 7.47 6.62
C ALA A 49 -12.52 8.58 7.58
N LYS A 50 -11.60 9.20 8.32
CA LYS A 50 -11.92 10.34 9.21
C LYS A 50 -12.51 11.55 8.48
N SER A 51 -12.17 11.76 7.22
CA SER A 51 -12.70 12.88 6.42
C SER A 51 -14.10 12.63 5.85
N LYS A 52 -14.54 11.36 5.77
CA LYS A 52 -15.78 10.95 5.09
C LYS A 52 -16.81 10.32 6.03
N LEU A 53 -16.37 9.77 7.16
CA LEU A 53 -17.17 9.01 8.12
C LEU A 53 -17.08 9.67 9.50
N HIS A 54 -18.02 9.32 10.39
CA HIS A 54 -18.14 9.94 11.72
C HIS A 54 -18.31 8.91 12.84
N GLY A 55 -17.78 9.22 14.02
CA GLY A 55 -17.92 8.38 15.22
C GLY A 55 -17.37 6.97 15.01
N ASP A 56 -18.09 5.96 15.51
CA ASP A 56 -17.63 4.57 15.46
C ASP A 56 -17.59 3.96 14.05
N SER A 57 -18.25 4.57 13.07
CA SER A 57 -18.14 4.14 11.67
C SER A 57 -16.73 4.27 11.12
N VAL A 58 -15.92 5.22 11.61
CA VAL A 58 -14.50 5.35 11.25
C VAL A 58 -13.71 4.15 11.74
N LYS A 59 -13.94 3.72 13.00
CA LYS A 59 -13.22 2.60 13.61
C LYS A 59 -13.58 1.30 12.87
N LYS A 60 -14.88 1.06 12.69
CA LYS A 60 -15.39 -0.12 11.98
C LYS A 60 -14.79 -0.22 10.57
N PHE A 61 -14.81 0.86 9.80
CA PHE A 61 -14.23 0.86 8.45
C PHE A 61 -12.72 0.53 8.45
N VAL A 62 -11.97 1.05 9.43
CA VAL A 62 -10.54 0.77 9.57
C VAL A 62 -10.29 -0.69 10.00
N GLU A 63 -11.14 -1.25 10.87
CA GLU A 63 -11.10 -2.66 11.28
C GLU A 63 -11.41 -3.59 10.10
N ASP A 64 -12.48 -3.30 9.35
CA ASP A 64 -12.85 -4.04 8.14
C ASP A 64 -11.70 -3.99 7.11
N PHE A 65 -11.06 -2.80 6.94
CA PHE A 65 -9.89 -2.66 6.08
C PHE A 65 -8.73 -3.55 6.54
N TYR A 66 -8.44 -3.60 7.85
CA TYR A 66 -7.41 -4.49 8.38
C TYR A 66 -7.75 -5.96 8.15
N HIS A 67 -9.02 -6.34 8.28
CA HIS A 67 -9.47 -7.71 8.05
C HIS A 67 -9.30 -8.12 6.59
N MET A 68 -9.71 -7.27 5.64
CA MET A 68 -9.53 -7.46 4.20
C MET A 68 -8.05 -7.53 3.82
N ARG A 69 -7.23 -6.60 4.29
CA ARG A 69 -5.79 -6.55 4.03
C ARG A 69 -5.06 -7.81 4.50
N ASN A 70 -5.42 -8.36 5.65
CA ASN A 70 -4.75 -9.53 6.25
C ASN A 70 -5.26 -10.87 5.69
N SER A 71 -5.76 -10.90 4.46
CA SER A 71 -6.17 -12.14 3.79
C SER A 71 -4.97 -12.97 3.38
N TYR A 72 -5.11 -14.30 3.42
CA TYR A 72 -4.05 -15.23 3.08
C TYR A 72 -3.96 -15.50 1.57
N SER A 73 -5.05 -15.28 0.84
CA SER A 73 -5.11 -15.43 -0.62
C SER A 73 -5.74 -14.21 -1.28
N GLN A 74 -5.48 -14.09 -2.59
CA GLN A 74 -6.11 -13.06 -3.42
C GLN A 74 -7.63 -13.25 -3.49
N GLU A 75 -8.11 -14.48 -3.52
CA GLU A 75 -9.55 -14.80 -3.54
C GLU A 75 -10.24 -14.35 -2.26
N GLU A 76 -9.62 -14.62 -1.10
CA GLU A 76 -10.13 -14.18 0.21
C GLU A 76 -10.07 -12.66 0.34
N PHE A 77 -9.02 -12.03 -0.18
CA PHE A 77 -8.91 -10.57 -0.25
C PHE A 77 -10.07 -9.98 -1.05
N GLU A 78 -10.31 -10.49 -2.26
CA GLU A 78 -11.36 -9.97 -3.15
C GLU A 78 -12.74 -10.16 -2.51
N LEU A 79 -13.01 -11.33 -1.92
CA LEU A 79 -14.26 -11.57 -1.20
C LEU A 79 -14.49 -10.56 -0.07
N ARG A 80 -13.46 -10.31 0.76
CA ARG A 80 -13.55 -9.34 1.86
C ARG A 80 -13.65 -7.90 1.35
N TYR A 81 -12.99 -7.59 0.23
CA TYR A 81 -13.07 -6.27 -0.40
C TYR A 81 -14.50 -6.00 -0.89
N GLN A 82 -15.13 -6.95 -1.57
CA GLN A 82 -16.53 -6.83 -2.02
C GLN A 82 -17.50 -6.67 -0.84
N ASN A 83 -17.25 -7.33 0.29
CA ASN A 83 -18.07 -7.18 1.50
C ASN A 83 -17.91 -5.82 2.21
N MET A 84 -16.87 -5.04 1.88
CA MET A 84 -16.64 -3.70 2.42
C MET A 84 -17.28 -2.57 1.60
N LEU A 85 -17.56 -2.82 0.30
CA LEU A 85 -18.17 -1.86 -0.63
C LEU A 85 -19.68 -1.71 -0.37
#